data_AF-R8YZS8-F1
#
_entry.id   AF-R8YZS8-F1
#
_cell.length_a   1.000
_cell.length_b   1.000
_cell.length_c   1.000
_cell.angle_alpha   90.00
_cell.angle_beta   90.00
_cell.angle_gamma   90.00
#
_symmetry.space_group_name_H-M   'P 1'
#
loop_
_entity.id
_entity.type
_entity.pdbx_description
1 polymer ?
#
loop_
_entity_poly.entity_id
_entity_poly.type
_entity_poly.pdbx_seq_one_letter_code
_entity_poly.pdbx_strand_id
1 'polypeptide(L)'
;MRFRDRNLKDIADCIVGDRQYFPYRSSFYITQFFDECDLPYVHDGSTRWWWTAERLKELLEEPCAKDSLPEKFINLLRILMYKSDATEDDPERINALIELNKPLSREGFEAFYGSDNILYVRNIRTNNLIKPSENPHRPFTEDELKKRELLVNFLERCSEDELIEKVLLPLFRILGFQRITVAGHKDKALEYGKDIWMKFTLPTQHIIYFGIQVKKGKLDSSGMTKAGNHNIAEIYNQTTMMLGHEIFDPETNKRVLVDHAYIIAGGEITKAARNWLGNKLDANKRSQIIFMDKEDILNLFTVNLIEVPQLP
;
A
#
# COMPACT_ATOMS: atom_id res chain seq x y z
N MET A 1 15.50 9.47 -12.12
CA MET A 1 16.92 9.06 -11.89
C MET A 1 17.57 8.78 -13.25
N ARG A 2 18.89 8.74 -13.42
CA ARG A 2 19.49 8.41 -14.74
C ARG A 2 20.64 7.43 -14.61
N PHE A 3 20.40 6.20 -15.05
CA PHE A 3 21.45 5.20 -15.21
C PHE A 3 22.33 5.55 -16.40
N ARG A 4 23.57 5.06 -16.40
CA ARG A 4 24.49 5.20 -17.53
C ARG A 4 24.02 4.31 -18.68
N ASP A 5 24.13 4.81 -19.91
CA ASP A 5 23.66 4.11 -21.12
C ASP A 5 24.24 2.69 -21.26
N ARG A 6 25.52 2.49 -20.88
CA ARG A 6 26.15 1.16 -20.88
C ARG A 6 25.46 0.15 -19.96
N ASN A 7 24.98 0.61 -18.80
CA ASN A 7 24.34 -0.24 -17.81
C ASN A 7 22.87 -0.50 -18.20
N LEU A 8 22.21 0.49 -18.83
CA LEU A 8 20.90 0.28 -19.45
C LEU A 8 20.95 -0.72 -20.59
N LYS A 9 21.99 -0.66 -21.45
CA LYS A 9 22.23 -1.68 -22.47
C LYS A 9 22.40 -3.07 -21.85
N ASP A 10 23.21 -3.19 -20.79
CA ASP A 10 23.43 -4.48 -20.11
C ASP A 10 22.10 -5.07 -19.56
N ILE A 11 21.23 -4.23 -18.98
CA ILE A 11 19.90 -4.67 -18.51
C ILE A 11 18.98 -5.01 -19.69
N ALA A 12 19.04 -4.22 -20.77
CA ALA A 12 18.28 -4.51 -21.99
C ALA A 12 18.72 -5.84 -22.62
N ASP A 13 20.01 -6.15 -22.63
CA ASP A 13 20.53 -7.44 -23.11
C ASP A 13 20.00 -8.61 -22.25
N CYS A 14 19.78 -8.44 -20.94
CA CYS A 14 19.08 -9.43 -20.11
C CYS A 14 17.62 -9.61 -20.54
N ILE A 15 16.89 -8.52 -20.76
CA ILE A 15 15.47 -8.56 -21.14
C ILE A 15 15.28 -9.22 -22.52
N VAL A 16 16.08 -8.83 -23.50
CA VAL A 16 15.96 -9.38 -24.87
C VAL A 16 16.57 -10.78 -25.02
N GLY A 17 17.23 -11.27 -23.96
CA GLY A 17 17.84 -12.61 -23.91
C GLY A 17 19.14 -12.74 -24.71
N ASP A 18 19.90 -11.65 -24.83
CA ASP A 18 21.24 -11.64 -25.41
C ASP A 18 22.33 -11.86 -24.33
N ARG A 19 21.93 -11.96 -23.05
CA ARG A 19 22.76 -12.42 -21.92
C ARG A 19 22.47 -13.88 -21.59
N GLN A 20 23.47 -14.60 -21.09
CA GLN A 20 23.31 -15.96 -20.60
C GLN A 20 22.27 -16.01 -19.47
N TYR A 21 21.60 -17.16 -19.33
CA TYR A 21 20.56 -17.40 -18.31
C TYR A 21 19.26 -16.59 -18.48
N PHE A 22 19.10 -15.90 -19.63
CA PHE A 22 17.85 -15.25 -20.01
C PHE A 22 17.34 -15.83 -21.33
N PRO A 23 16.03 -16.09 -21.46
CA PRO A 23 15.46 -16.62 -22.69
C PRO A 23 15.51 -15.58 -23.80
N TYR A 24 15.92 -16.00 -24.99
CA TYR A 24 15.92 -15.15 -26.18
C TYR A 24 14.49 -14.65 -26.49
N ARG A 25 14.33 -13.33 -26.64
CA ARG A 25 13.05 -12.69 -27.02
C ARG A 25 13.18 -12.01 -28.38
N SER A 26 12.37 -12.46 -29.35
CA SER A 26 12.17 -11.75 -30.63
C SER A 26 11.32 -10.49 -30.43
N SER A 27 11.15 -9.65 -31.44
CA SER A 27 10.31 -8.44 -31.36
C SER A 27 8.89 -8.71 -30.83
N PHE A 28 8.30 -9.84 -31.22
CA PHE A 28 7.00 -10.28 -30.72
C PHE A 28 7.05 -10.58 -29.21
N TYR A 29 8.02 -11.38 -28.77
CA TYR A 29 8.17 -11.75 -27.36
C TYR A 29 8.65 -10.60 -26.46
N ILE A 30 9.35 -9.60 -27.01
CA ILE A 30 9.65 -8.36 -26.30
C ILE A 30 8.36 -7.60 -26.02
N THR A 31 7.50 -7.44 -27.05
CA THR A 31 6.20 -6.79 -26.88
C THR A 31 5.35 -7.52 -25.84
N GLN A 32 5.28 -8.85 -25.92
CA GLN A 32 4.57 -9.66 -24.94
C GLN A 32 5.13 -9.48 -23.51
N PHE A 33 6.45 -9.47 -23.34
CA PHE A 33 7.06 -9.25 -22.02
C PHE A 33 6.70 -7.88 -21.43
N PHE A 34 6.70 -6.81 -22.24
CA PHE A 34 6.29 -5.49 -21.76
C PHE A 34 4.79 -5.44 -21.43
N ASP A 35 3.93 -6.12 -22.21
CA ASP A 35 2.50 -6.27 -21.90
C ASP A 35 2.27 -7.03 -20.57
N GLU A 36 3.02 -8.11 -20.32
CA GLU A 36 3.03 -8.84 -19.04
C GLU A 36 3.48 -7.96 -17.86
N CYS A 37 4.26 -6.90 -18.12
CA CYS A 37 4.66 -5.89 -17.15
C CYS A 37 3.62 -4.77 -16.94
N ASP A 38 2.44 -4.87 -17.57
CA ASP A 38 1.43 -3.81 -17.66
C ASP A 38 1.98 -2.52 -18.33
N LEU A 39 2.91 -2.69 -19.27
CA LEU A 39 3.53 -1.60 -20.02
C LEU A 39 3.09 -1.64 -21.49
N PRO A 40 2.36 -0.63 -22.00
CA PRO A 40 1.78 -0.64 -23.34
C PRO A 40 2.81 -0.28 -24.42
N TYR A 41 3.99 -0.92 -24.39
CA TYR A 41 5.06 -0.71 -25.35
C TYR A 41 5.06 -1.80 -26.42
N VAL A 42 5.01 -1.38 -27.68
CA VAL A 42 5.09 -2.28 -28.85
C VAL A 42 6.42 -2.10 -29.54
N HIS A 43 7.16 -3.19 -29.73
CA HIS A 43 8.46 -3.15 -30.39
C HIS A 43 8.30 -2.74 -31.87
N ASP A 44 9.08 -1.75 -32.31
CA ASP A 44 8.89 -1.06 -33.60
C ASP A 44 9.69 -1.67 -34.78
N GLY A 45 10.47 -2.71 -34.51
CA GLY A 45 11.32 -3.38 -35.51
C GLY A 45 12.74 -2.83 -35.60
N SER A 46 13.07 -1.83 -34.79
CA SER A 46 14.45 -1.37 -34.60
C SER A 46 15.30 -2.41 -33.85
N THR A 47 16.54 -2.06 -33.51
CA THR A 47 17.45 -2.99 -32.82
C THR A 47 16.93 -3.29 -31.41
N ARG A 48 16.66 -4.58 -31.13
CA ARG A 48 16.05 -5.07 -29.88
C ARG A 48 16.62 -4.45 -28.61
N TRP A 49 17.92 -4.62 -28.34
CA TRP A 49 18.53 -4.09 -27.12
C TRP A 49 18.44 -2.56 -27.04
N TRP A 50 18.54 -1.86 -28.17
CA TRP A 50 18.52 -0.39 -28.22
C TRP A 50 17.12 0.13 -27.92
N TRP A 51 16.11 -0.44 -28.57
CA TRP A 51 14.71 -0.12 -28.32
C TRP A 51 14.34 -0.36 -26.86
N THR A 52 14.72 -1.52 -26.31
CA THR A 52 14.47 -1.85 -24.91
C THR A 52 15.19 -0.88 -23.95
N ALA A 53 16.44 -0.50 -24.23
CA ALA A 53 17.19 0.44 -23.40
C ALA A 53 16.53 1.83 -23.35
N GLU A 54 15.97 2.33 -24.45
CA GLU A 54 15.22 3.59 -24.45
C GLU A 54 13.92 3.50 -23.63
N ARG A 55 13.20 2.37 -23.68
CA ARG A 55 12.03 2.15 -22.81
C ARG A 55 12.42 2.12 -21.33
N LEU A 56 13.53 1.45 -20.99
CA LEU A 56 14.06 1.44 -19.61
C LEU A 56 14.42 2.85 -19.12
N LYS A 57 14.96 3.68 -20.01
CA LYS A 57 15.29 5.07 -19.70
C LYS A 57 14.05 5.90 -19.40
N GLU A 58 12.99 5.75 -20.20
CA GLU A 58 11.68 6.38 -19.94
C GLU A 58 11.13 5.98 -18.56
N LEU A 59 11.19 4.69 -18.22
CA LEU A 59 10.73 4.19 -16.91
C LEU A 59 11.53 4.81 -15.74
N LEU A 60 12.83 5.07 -15.91
CA LEU A 60 13.67 5.68 -14.87
C LEU A 60 13.43 7.19 -14.68
N GLU A 61 12.77 7.84 -15.64
CA GLU A 61 12.37 9.26 -15.54
C GLU A 61 11.11 9.45 -14.67
N GLU A 62 10.36 8.39 -14.39
CA GLU A 62 9.20 8.47 -13.49
C GLU A 62 9.60 8.97 -12.08
N PRO A 63 8.77 9.81 -11.43
CA PRO A 63 9.03 10.28 -10.07
C PRO A 63 9.08 9.11 -9.06
N CYS A 64 10.10 9.11 -8.19
CA CYS A 64 10.22 8.14 -7.11
C CYS A 64 10.83 8.79 -5.85
N ALA A 65 10.75 8.10 -4.71
CA ALA A 65 11.41 8.53 -3.49
C ALA A 65 12.93 8.69 -3.67
N LYS A 66 13.55 9.53 -2.84
CA LYS A 66 15.01 9.70 -2.82
C LYS A 66 15.69 8.35 -2.54
N ASP A 67 16.79 8.09 -3.23
CA ASP A 67 17.59 6.86 -3.10
C ASP A 67 16.83 5.56 -3.46
N SER A 68 15.72 5.69 -4.21
CA SER A 68 14.86 4.60 -4.68
C SER A 68 14.86 4.46 -6.21
N LEU A 69 14.17 3.45 -6.73
CA LEU A 69 13.87 3.26 -8.15
C LEU A 69 12.37 3.43 -8.41
N PRO A 70 11.95 3.82 -9.62
CA PRO A 70 10.54 3.85 -10.00
C PRO A 70 9.88 2.48 -9.94
N GLU A 71 8.59 2.47 -9.57
CA GLU A 71 7.83 1.26 -9.33
C GLU A 71 7.76 0.36 -10.57
N LYS A 72 7.42 0.94 -11.73
CA LYS A 72 7.30 0.17 -12.96
C LYS A 72 8.62 -0.47 -13.39
N PHE A 73 9.73 0.22 -13.13
CA PHE A 73 11.07 -0.33 -13.38
C PHE A 73 11.35 -1.55 -12.48
N ILE A 74 10.98 -1.49 -11.20
CA ILE A 74 11.13 -2.61 -10.26
C ILE A 74 10.21 -3.77 -10.64
N ASN A 75 8.96 -3.49 -11.02
CA ASN A 75 8.03 -4.53 -11.46
C ASN A 75 8.55 -5.28 -12.69
N LEU A 76 9.10 -4.55 -13.66
CA LEU A 76 9.76 -5.13 -14.82
C LEU A 76 10.90 -6.07 -14.40
N LEU A 77 11.76 -5.66 -13.46
CA LEU A 77 12.84 -6.52 -12.95
C LEU A 77 12.30 -7.78 -12.25
N ARG A 78 11.19 -7.67 -11.52
CA ARG A 78 10.55 -8.82 -10.86
C ARG A 78 10.05 -9.85 -11.86
N ILE A 79 9.33 -9.41 -12.88
CA ILE A 79 8.78 -10.28 -13.92
C ILE A 79 9.93 -10.93 -14.71
N LEU A 80 10.96 -10.14 -15.06
CA LEU A 80 12.19 -10.66 -15.69
C LEU A 80 12.86 -11.77 -14.86
N MET A 81 12.70 -11.71 -13.53
CA MET A 81 13.31 -12.60 -12.55
C MET A 81 12.31 -13.59 -11.93
N TYR A 82 11.18 -13.89 -12.57
CA TYR A 82 10.29 -14.94 -12.08
C TYR A 82 11.00 -16.29 -11.99
N LYS A 83 10.80 -16.99 -10.86
CA LYS A 83 11.36 -18.32 -10.61
C LYS A 83 10.77 -19.38 -11.54
N SER A 84 9.58 -19.15 -12.10
CA SER A 84 8.99 -20.02 -13.13
C SER A 84 9.83 -20.12 -14.41
N ASP A 85 10.67 -19.12 -14.67
CA ASP A 85 11.54 -19.06 -15.85
C ASP A 85 12.90 -19.75 -15.61
N ALA A 86 13.04 -20.47 -14.50
CA ALA A 86 14.26 -21.20 -14.19
C ALA A 86 14.56 -22.29 -15.24
N THR A 87 15.83 -22.42 -15.59
CA THR A 87 16.31 -23.46 -16.51
C THR A 87 16.91 -24.63 -15.73
N GLU A 88 17.06 -25.80 -16.35
CA GLU A 88 17.73 -26.95 -15.72
C GLU A 88 19.14 -26.61 -15.20
N ASP A 89 19.85 -25.75 -15.93
CA ASP A 89 21.21 -25.27 -15.58
C ASP A 89 21.23 -24.10 -14.58
N ASP A 90 20.06 -23.54 -14.22
CA ASP A 90 19.93 -22.44 -13.25
C ASP A 90 18.56 -22.52 -12.52
N PRO A 91 18.29 -23.62 -11.78
CA PRO A 91 16.97 -23.91 -11.20
C PRO A 91 16.55 -22.87 -10.17
N GLU A 92 17.52 -22.24 -9.52
CA GLU A 92 17.30 -21.19 -8.54
C GLU A 92 17.50 -19.78 -9.10
N ARG A 93 17.73 -19.65 -10.42
CA ARG A 93 17.99 -18.37 -11.08
C ARG A 93 19.14 -17.56 -10.48
N ILE A 94 20.10 -18.25 -9.86
CA ILE A 94 21.26 -17.66 -9.20
C ILE A 94 22.18 -17.03 -10.25
N ASN A 95 22.42 -17.71 -11.37
CA ASN A 95 23.29 -17.20 -12.42
C ASN A 95 22.66 -16.01 -13.14
N ALA A 96 21.35 -16.08 -13.44
CA ALA A 96 20.60 -14.95 -13.97
C ALA A 96 20.64 -13.73 -13.02
N LEU A 97 20.52 -13.96 -11.71
CA LEU A 97 20.60 -12.91 -10.69
C LEU A 97 21.99 -12.26 -10.65
N ILE A 98 23.06 -13.06 -10.75
CA ILE A 98 24.44 -12.57 -10.84
C ILE A 98 24.61 -11.68 -12.09
N GLU A 99 24.12 -12.11 -13.26
CA GLU A 99 24.20 -11.31 -14.49
C GLU A 99 23.43 -9.99 -14.36
N LEU A 100 22.21 -10.01 -13.82
CA LEU A 100 21.39 -8.81 -13.62
C LEU A 100 22.05 -7.81 -12.63
N ASN A 101 22.71 -8.31 -11.60
CA ASN A 101 23.37 -7.47 -10.60
C ASN A 101 24.63 -6.76 -11.11
N LYS A 102 25.27 -7.23 -12.18
CA LYS A 102 26.45 -6.57 -12.77
C LYS A 102 26.18 -5.10 -13.16
N PRO A 103 25.13 -4.76 -13.92
CA PRO A 103 24.77 -3.37 -14.18
C PRO A 103 24.15 -2.66 -12.98
N LEU A 104 23.28 -3.31 -12.19
CA LEU A 104 22.61 -2.66 -11.06
C LEU A 104 23.59 -2.20 -9.98
N SER A 105 24.59 -3.02 -9.64
CA SER A 105 25.60 -2.69 -8.62
C SER A 105 26.42 -1.45 -8.98
N ARG A 106 26.70 -1.25 -10.28
CA ARG A 106 27.39 -0.05 -10.78
C ARG A 106 26.55 1.22 -10.63
N GLU A 107 25.23 1.08 -10.53
CA GLU A 107 24.27 2.17 -10.28
C GLU A 107 23.90 2.30 -8.79
N GLY A 108 24.49 1.45 -7.93
CA GLY A 108 24.29 1.49 -6.47
C GLY A 108 23.11 0.66 -5.96
N PHE A 109 22.61 -0.28 -6.76
CA PHE A 109 21.49 -1.15 -6.40
C PHE A 109 21.87 -2.62 -6.47
N GLU A 110 21.19 -3.43 -5.66
CA GLU A 110 21.36 -4.88 -5.66
C GLU A 110 19.99 -5.55 -5.61
N ALA A 111 19.76 -6.45 -6.56
CA ALA A 111 18.62 -7.34 -6.59
C ALA A 111 18.94 -8.63 -5.81
N PHE A 112 17.96 -9.16 -5.08
CA PHE A 112 18.08 -10.42 -4.35
C PHE A 112 16.71 -11.09 -4.20
N TYR A 113 16.68 -12.42 -4.02
CA TYR A 113 15.44 -13.13 -3.70
C TYR A 113 15.15 -13.09 -2.20
N GLY A 114 13.90 -12.80 -1.84
CA GLY A 114 13.40 -13.02 -0.49
C GLY A 114 13.09 -14.49 -0.22
N SER A 115 12.73 -14.82 1.03
CA SER A 115 12.27 -16.16 1.42
C SER A 115 10.97 -16.58 0.73
N ASP A 116 10.23 -15.60 0.20
CA ASP A 116 8.98 -15.71 -0.55
C ASP A 116 9.20 -15.91 -2.06
N ASN A 117 10.45 -16.15 -2.49
CA ASN A 117 10.84 -16.31 -3.90
C ASN A 117 10.61 -15.09 -4.80
N ILE A 118 10.45 -13.90 -4.21
CA ILE A 118 10.26 -12.65 -4.96
C ILE A 118 11.55 -11.87 -5.07
N LEU A 119 11.75 -11.22 -6.22
CA LEU A 119 12.87 -10.32 -6.41
C LEU A 119 12.63 -8.99 -5.67
N TYR A 120 13.53 -8.70 -4.74
CA TYR A 120 13.66 -7.42 -4.07
C TYR A 120 14.85 -6.66 -4.61
N VAL A 121 14.82 -5.34 -4.50
CA VAL A 121 15.95 -4.47 -4.83
C VAL A 121 16.26 -3.62 -3.60
N ARG A 122 17.52 -3.50 -3.22
CA ARG A 122 17.99 -2.59 -2.18
C ARG A 122 18.99 -1.59 -2.73
N ASN A 123 19.02 -0.41 -2.12
CA ASN A 123 20.11 0.54 -2.33
C ASN A 123 21.33 0.09 -1.51
N ILE A 124 22.47 -0.12 -2.17
CA ILE A 124 23.69 -0.64 -1.53
C ILE A 124 24.25 0.34 -0.50
N ARG A 125 24.14 1.65 -0.74
CA ARG A 125 24.75 2.68 0.13
C ARG A 125 23.96 2.89 1.41
N THR A 126 22.64 2.93 1.30
CA THR A 126 21.75 3.20 2.44
C THR A 126 21.25 1.92 3.10
N ASN A 127 21.50 0.76 2.48
CA ASN A 127 20.91 -0.54 2.82
C ASN A 127 19.37 -0.48 2.89
N ASN A 128 18.77 0.51 2.22
CA ASN A 128 17.32 0.67 2.21
C ASN A 128 16.70 -0.30 1.20
N LEU A 129 15.77 -1.12 1.67
CA LEU A 129 14.98 -2.00 0.83
C LEU A 129 13.98 -1.18 0.03
N ILE A 130 14.02 -1.29 -1.30
CA ILE A 130 13.01 -0.70 -2.15
C ILE A 130 11.82 -1.64 -2.17
N LYS A 131 10.82 -1.31 -1.34
CA LYS A 131 9.62 -2.11 -1.19
C LYS A 131 8.82 -2.13 -2.51
N PRO A 132 8.11 -3.22 -2.81
CA PRO A 132 6.95 -3.16 -3.71
C PRO A 132 6.07 -1.99 -3.32
N SER A 133 5.34 -1.41 -4.28
CA SER A 133 4.29 -0.47 -3.89
C SER A 133 3.35 -1.14 -2.90
N GLU A 134 2.95 -0.35 -1.91
CA GLU A 134 1.87 -0.65 -0.97
C GLU A 134 0.51 -0.56 -1.69
N ASN A 135 0.45 -0.96 -2.97
CA ASN A 135 -0.75 -0.94 -3.76
C ASN A 135 -1.56 -2.20 -3.45
N PRO A 136 -2.72 -2.10 -2.78
CA PRO A 136 -3.53 -3.26 -2.45
C PRO A 136 -4.18 -3.94 -3.65
N HIS A 137 -4.13 -3.33 -4.84
CA HIS A 137 -4.78 -3.85 -6.05
C HIS A 137 -3.89 -4.78 -6.89
N ARG A 138 -2.62 -4.99 -6.51
CA ARG A 138 -1.79 -6.01 -7.17
C ARG A 138 -2.08 -7.41 -6.61
N PRO A 139 -1.73 -8.49 -7.35
CA PRO A 139 -1.70 -9.83 -6.78
C PRO A 139 -0.79 -9.90 -5.54
N PHE A 140 -1.26 -10.60 -4.50
CA PHE A 140 -0.51 -10.82 -3.26
C PHE A 140 0.46 -12.00 -3.37
N THR A 141 1.56 -11.91 -2.62
CA THR A 141 2.52 -13.01 -2.46
C THR A 141 1.93 -14.12 -1.59
N GLU A 142 2.50 -15.33 -1.61
CA GLU A 142 2.04 -16.41 -0.72
C GLU A 142 2.14 -16.03 0.77
N ASP A 143 3.20 -15.31 1.15
CA ASP A 143 3.40 -14.87 2.53
C ASP A 143 2.44 -13.72 2.90
N GLU A 144 2.14 -12.83 1.95
CA GLU A 144 1.09 -11.82 2.11
C GLU A 144 -0.30 -12.44 2.26
N LEU A 145 -0.59 -13.53 1.53
CA LEU A 145 -1.83 -14.29 1.66
C LEU A 145 -1.92 -14.98 3.03
N LYS A 146 -0.87 -15.67 3.48
CA LYS A 146 -0.82 -16.26 4.84
C LYS A 146 -1.02 -15.18 5.90
N LYS A 147 -0.33 -14.05 5.77
CA LYS A 147 -0.47 -12.90 6.66
C LYS A 147 -1.90 -12.37 6.69
N ARG A 148 -2.52 -12.26 5.51
CA ARG A 148 -3.91 -11.83 5.36
C ARG A 148 -4.86 -12.79 6.07
N GLU A 149 -4.68 -14.10 5.92
CA GLU A 149 -5.49 -15.12 6.60
C GLU A 149 -5.36 -15.03 8.13
N LEU A 150 -4.14 -14.84 8.64
CA LEU A 150 -3.92 -14.62 10.08
C LEU A 150 -4.65 -13.37 10.59
N LEU A 151 -4.59 -12.28 9.83
CA LEU A 151 -5.31 -11.05 10.18
C LEU A 151 -6.84 -11.22 10.13
N VAL A 152 -7.36 -11.95 9.13
CA VAL A 152 -8.79 -12.29 9.07
C VAL A 152 -9.23 -13.03 10.33
N ASN A 153 -8.47 -14.04 10.75
CA ASN A 153 -8.75 -14.81 11.97
C ASN A 153 -8.68 -13.93 13.23
N PHE A 154 -7.75 -12.97 13.28
CA PHE A 154 -7.65 -12.02 14.38
C PHE A 154 -8.88 -11.10 14.45
N LEU A 155 -9.25 -10.47 13.33
CA LEU A 155 -10.37 -9.52 13.25
C LEU A 155 -11.73 -10.13 13.62
N GLU A 156 -11.90 -11.44 13.41
CA GLU A 156 -13.12 -12.14 13.82
C GLU A 156 -13.27 -12.21 15.35
N ARG A 157 -12.16 -12.33 16.07
CA ARG A 157 -12.13 -12.60 17.52
C ARG A 157 -11.81 -11.37 18.37
N CYS A 158 -11.15 -10.37 17.80
CA CYS A 158 -10.73 -9.20 18.55
C CYS A 158 -11.93 -8.36 19.04
N SER A 159 -11.72 -7.66 20.14
CA SER A 159 -12.56 -6.58 20.64
C SER A 159 -12.41 -5.29 19.83
N GLU A 160 -13.26 -4.30 20.09
CA GLU A 160 -13.15 -2.96 19.48
C GLU A 160 -11.86 -2.25 19.92
N ASP A 161 -11.48 -2.38 21.20
CA ASP A 161 -10.24 -1.84 21.73
C ASP A 161 -9.01 -2.49 21.08
N GLU A 162 -9.03 -3.81 20.89
CA GLU A 162 -7.93 -4.51 20.20
C GLU A 162 -7.86 -4.15 18.71
N LEU A 163 -9.00 -3.95 18.04
CA LEU A 163 -9.03 -3.45 16.67
C LEU A 163 -8.34 -2.08 16.58
N ILE A 164 -8.63 -1.18 17.52
CA ILE A 164 -7.98 0.13 17.59
C ILE A 164 -6.48 -0.03 17.88
N GLU A 165 -6.14 -0.61 19.02
CA GLU A 165 -4.78 -0.57 19.57
C GLU A 165 -3.79 -1.46 18.80
N LYS A 166 -4.24 -2.63 18.34
CA LYS A 166 -3.36 -3.64 17.73
C LYS A 166 -3.36 -3.61 16.21
N VAL A 167 -4.38 -3.02 15.57
CA VAL A 167 -4.49 -3.01 14.10
C VAL A 167 -4.43 -1.58 13.56
N LEU A 168 -5.37 -0.72 13.95
CA LEU A 168 -5.51 0.61 13.36
C LEU A 168 -4.38 1.57 13.75
N LEU A 169 -3.97 1.60 15.03
CA LEU A 169 -2.87 2.47 15.46
C LEU A 169 -1.54 2.14 14.74
N PRO A 170 -1.09 0.87 14.66
CA PRO A 170 0.10 0.52 13.88
C PRO A 170 -0.04 0.86 12.40
N LEU A 171 -1.20 0.59 11.81
CA LEU A 171 -1.46 0.88 10.40
C LEU A 171 -1.33 2.37 10.10
N PHE A 172 -2.02 3.22 10.84
CA PHE A 172 -1.96 4.67 10.62
C PHE A 172 -0.56 5.26 10.82
N ARG A 173 0.23 4.71 11.75
CA ARG A 173 1.63 5.13 11.93
C ARG A 173 2.47 4.85 10.69
N ILE A 174 2.31 3.67 10.10
CA ILE A 174 3.05 3.29 8.89
C ILE A 174 2.59 4.09 7.67
N LEU A 175 1.30 4.40 7.59
CA LEU A 175 0.75 5.30 6.57
C LEU A 175 1.14 6.78 6.75
N GLY A 176 1.95 7.11 7.77
CA GLY A 176 2.52 8.44 7.96
C GLY A 176 1.64 9.42 8.75
N PHE A 177 0.54 8.96 9.34
CA PHE A 177 -0.25 9.79 10.25
C PHE A 177 0.50 10.04 11.56
N GLN A 178 0.29 11.22 12.11
CA GLN A 178 0.96 11.74 13.31
C GLN A 178 -0.06 11.98 14.42
N ARG A 179 0.41 12.00 15.67
CA ARG A 179 -0.39 12.30 16.88
C ARG A 179 -1.68 11.47 17.01
N ILE A 180 -1.58 10.19 16.65
CA ILE A 180 -2.71 9.26 16.72
C ILE A 180 -3.03 9.00 18.20
N THR A 181 -4.13 9.59 18.67
CA THR A 181 -4.50 9.65 20.08
C THR A 181 -5.87 8.99 20.27
N VAL A 182 -5.95 7.99 21.14
CA VAL A 182 -7.20 7.31 21.52
C VAL A 182 -7.93 8.16 22.56
N ALA A 183 -9.23 8.37 22.38
CA ALA A 183 -10.01 9.32 23.16
C ALA A 183 -10.52 8.79 24.52
N GLY A 184 -10.36 7.49 24.82
CA GLY A 184 -11.00 6.86 25.96
C GLY A 184 -10.08 5.96 26.77
N HIS A 185 -9.83 6.33 28.03
CA HIS A 185 -9.51 5.38 29.13
C HIS A 185 -9.82 5.97 30.53
N LYS A 186 -10.09 7.29 30.65
CA LYS A 186 -10.44 7.90 31.96
C LYS A 186 -11.71 8.76 32.01
N ASP A 187 -12.12 9.42 30.93
CA ASP A 187 -13.25 10.37 30.97
C ASP A 187 -14.17 10.25 29.74
N LYS A 188 -15.12 9.29 29.79
CA LYS A 188 -16.16 9.07 28.76
C LYS A 188 -17.00 10.32 28.43
N ALA A 189 -17.00 11.33 29.30
CA ALA A 189 -17.74 12.59 29.08
C ALA A 189 -17.08 13.53 28.05
N LEU A 190 -15.82 13.25 27.65
CA LEU A 190 -15.07 14.04 26.65
C LEU A 190 -14.97 13.32 25.29
N GLU A 191 -15.60 12.16 25.14
CA GLU A 191 -15.67 11.39 23.89
C GLU A 191 -16.76 11.99 23.00
N TYR A 192 -16.44 13.09 22.29
CA TYR A 192 -17.33 13.76 21.35
C TYR A 192 -17.52 12.96 20.04
N GLY A 193 -17.92 11.69 20.16
CA GLY A 193 -18.14 10.76 19.05
C GLY A 193 -16.87 10.44 18.25
N LYS A 194 -15.70 10.43 18.91
CA LYS A 194 -14.41 10.08 18.31
C LYS A 194 -13.76 9.04 19.19
N ASP A 195 -13.31 7.94 18.60
CA ASP A 195 -12.47 6.97 19.29
C ASP A 195 -11.00 7.34 19.14
N ILE A 196 -10.64 7.96 18.01
CA ILE A 196 -9.27 8.39 17.70
C ILE A 196 -9.31 9.78 17.05
N TRP A 197 -8.28 10.58 17.27
CA TRP A 197 -7.93 11.67 16.38
C TRP A 197 -6.47 11.59 15.95
N MET A 198 -6.18 12.08 14.75
CA MET A 198 -4.83 12.08 14.17
C MET A 198 -4.66 13.25 13.21
N LYS A 199 -3.43 13.47 12.75
CA LYS A 199 -3.13 14.50 11.75
C LYS A 199 -2.18 14.01 10.66
N PHE A 200 -2.25 14.61 9.49
CA PHE A 200 -1.35 14.36 8.38
C PHE A 200 -0.75 15.67 7.89
N THR A 201 0.57 15.71 7.76
CA THR A 201 1.30 16.90 7.30
C THR A 201 1.60 16.75 5.81
N LEU A 202 1.01 17.64 5.00
CA LEU A 202 1.26 17.70 3.57
C LEU A 202 2.71 18.11 3.28
N PRO A 203 3.25 17.81 2.08
CA PRO A 203 4.58 18.28 1.68
C PRO A 203 4.76 19.80 1.76
N THR A 204 3.66 20.56 1.63
CA THR A 204 3.60 22.01 1.78
C THR A 204 3.57 22.49 3.24
N GLN A 205 3.74 21.59 4.21
CA GLN A 205 3.69 21.82 5.67
C GLN A 205 2.30 22.19 6.23
N HIS A 206 1.26 22.18 5.41
CA HIS A 206 -0.11 22.32 5.90
C HIS A 206 -0.57 21.02 6.57
N ILE A 207 -1.35 21.15 7.63
CA ILE A 207 -1.83 20.02 8.43
C ILE A 207 -3.30 19.77 8.12
N ILE A 208 -3.66 18.51 7.93
CA ILE A 208 -5.05 18.04 7.86
C ILE A 208 -5.34 17.23 9.13
N TYR A 209 -6.42 17.54 9.82
CA TYR A 209 -6.87 16.87 11.03
C TYR A 209 -7.98 15.87 10.74
N PHE A 210 -7.88 14.70 11.35
CA PHE A 210 -8.82 13.60 11.18
C PHE A 210 -9.41 13.17 12.52
N GLY A 211 -10.71 12.98 12.55
CA GLY A 211 -11.42 12.27 13.62
C GLY A 211 -11.82 10.90 13.11
N ILE A 212 -11.88 9.92 13.99
CA ILE A 212 -12.17 8.53 13.62
C ILE A 212 -13.22 7.98 14.57
N GLN A 213 -14.26 7.36 13.99
CA GLN A 213 -15.18 6.48 14.68
C GLN A 213 -14.98 5.07 14.16
N VAL A 214 -14.74 4.14 15.06
CA VAL A 214 -14.49 2.73 14.81
C VAL A 214 -15.67 1.92 15.32
N LYS A 215 -16.04 0.88 14.58
CA LYS A 215 -16.92 -0.20 15.07
C LYS A 215 -16.39 -1.56 14.67
N LYS A 216 -16.37 -2.52 15.60
CA LYS A 216 -15.91 -3.89 15.27
C LYS A 216 -16.83 -4.62 14.28
N GLY A 217 -18.14 -4.37 14.37
CA GLY A 217 -19.17 -5.10 13.62
C GLY A 217 -19.50 -4.56 12.23
N LYS A 218 -20.48 -5.18 11.59
CA LYS A 218 -21.07 -4.73 10.33
C LYS A 218 -21.88 -3.43 10.55
N LEU A 219 -21.76 -2.48 9.61
CA LEU A 219 -22.57 -1.27 9.57
C LEU A 219 -23.67 -1.41 8.51
N ASP A 220 -24.92 -1.42 8.95
CA ASP A 220 -26.08 -1.48 8.07
C ASP A 220 -27.11 -0.38 8.37
N SER A 221 -28.05 -0.22 7.44
CA SER A 221 -29.16 0.72 7.57
C SER A 221 -30.44 0.05 8.05
N SER A 222 -30.36 -1.16 8.61
CA SER A 222 -31.53 -1.88 9.11
C SER A 222 -31.91 -1.33 10.48
N GLY A 223 -33.19 -0.98 10.66
CA GLY A 223 -33.67 -0.35 11.90
C GLY A 223 -33.60 -1.25 13.14
N MET A 224 -33.22 -2.52 13.00
CA MET A 224 -33.07 -3.48 14.09
C MET A 224 -31.61 -3.90 14.20
N THR A 225 -30.95 -3.51 15.29
CA THR A 225 -29.64 -4.04 15.67
C THR A 225 -29.77 -5.52 16.00
N LYS A 226 -29.45 -6.41 15.05
CA LYS A 226 -29.13 -7.81 15.37
C LYS A 226 -27.83 -7.83 16.18
N ALA A 227 -27.64 -8.82 17.06
CA ALA A 227 -26.42 -8.94 17.86
C ALA A 227 -25.17 -8.89 16.96
N GLY A 228 -24.36 -7.84 17.10
CA GLY A 228 -23.14 -7.60 16.31
C GLY A 228 -23.25 -6.60 15.14
N ASN A 229 -24.46 -6.13 14.79
CA ASN A 229 -24.65 -5.07 13.78
C ASN A 229 -24.89 -3.72 14.45
N HIS A 230 -24.23 -2.68 13.95
CA HIS A 230 -24.45 -1.31 14.42
C HIS A 230 -25.26 -0.52 13.40
N ASN A 231 -26.14 0.33 13.91
CA ASN A 231 -27.01 1.15 13.10
C ASN A 231 -26.29 2.41 12.63
N ILE A 232 -26.29 2.65 11.33
CA ILE A 232 -25.69 3.83 10.71
C ILE A 232 -26.21 5.17 11.25
N ALA A 233 -27.42 5.21 11.83
CA ALA A 233 -27.98 6.41 12.46
C ALA A 233 -27.20 6.86 13.70
N GLU A 234 -26.67 5.93 14.48
CA GLU A 234 -25.81 6.24 15.64
C GLU A 234 -24.50 6.87 15.16
N ILE A 235 -23.90 6.27 14.13
CA ILE A 235 -22.66 6.74 13.49
C ILE A 235 -22.83 8.14 12.91
N TYR A 236 -23.98 8.44 12.31
CA TYR A 236 -24.28 9.78 11.81
C TYR A 236 -24.25 10.84 12.91
N ASN A 237 -24.82 10.54 14.08
CA ASN A 237 -24.81 11.47 15.21
C ASN A 237 -23.38 11.67 15.74
N GLN A 238 -22.63 10.58 15.93
CA GLN A 238 -21.22 10.62 16.36
C GLN A 238 -20.35 11.41 15.37
N THR A 239 -20.53 11.18 14.07
CA THR A 239 -19.83 11.90 12.99
C THR A 239 -20.16 13.39 13.00
N THR A 240 -21.42 13.75 13.21
CA THR A 240 -21.85 15.16 13.29
C THR A 240 -21.21 15.86 14.50
N MET A 241 -21.15 15.19 15.65
CA MET A 241 -20.45 15.69 16.84
C MET A 241 -18.94 15.80 16.61
N MET A 242 -18.35 14.84 15.91
CA MET A 242 -16.93 14.81 15.59
C MET A 242 -16.51 16.02 14.76
N LEU A 243 -17.24 16.30 13.69
CA LEU A 243 -16.98 17.44 12.80
C LEU A 243 -17.28 18.79 13.45
N GLY A 244 -18.20 18.83 14.43
CA GLY A 244 -18.60 20.06 15.11
C GLY A 244 -17.76 20.43 16.34
N HIS A 245 -16.83 19.58 16.78
CA HIS A 245 -16.10 19.79 18.04
C HIS A 245 -14.59 19.92 17.84
N GLU A 246 -14.01 20.96 18.43
CA GLU A 246 -12.58 21.25 18.35
C GLU A 246 -11.73 20.24 19.14
N ILE A 247 -10.55 19.94 18.62
CA ILE A 247 -9.48 19.22 19.31
C ILE A 247 -8.37 20.21 19.67
N PHE A 248 -7.66 19.95 20.78
CA PHE A 248 -6.50 20.75 21.16
C PHE A 248 -5.22 20.11 20.61
N ASP A 249 -4.51 20.82 19.74
CA ASP A 249 -3.21 20.41 19.22
C ASP A 249 -2.09 21.07 20.06
N PRO A 250 -1.37 20.31 20.90
CA PRO A 250 -0.33 20.86 21.76
C PRO A 250 0.91 21.33 20.98
N GLU A 251 1.13 20.87 19.75
CA GLU A 251 2.30 21.29 18.95
C GLU A 251 2.12 22.70 18.37
N THR A 252 0.88 23.05 18.01
CA THR A 252 0.54 24.39 17.51
C THR A 252 -0.06 25.28 18.61
N ASN A 253 -0.35 24.70 19.78
CA ASN A 253 -1.03 25.33 20.91
C ASN A 253 -2.36 25.98 20.51
N LYS A 254 -3.12 25.30 19.65
CA LYS A 254 -4.39 25.79 19.09
C LYS A 254 -5.50 24.77 19.26
N ARG A 255 -6.72 25.28 19.34
CA ARG A 255 -7.93 24.47 19.13
C ARG A 255 -8.28 24.51 17.65
N VAL A 256 -8.53 23.35 17.08
CA VAL A 256 -8.78 23.16 15.64
C VAL A 256 -9.96 22.24 15.44
N LEU A 257 -10.72 22.46 14.39
CA LEU A 257 -11.75 21.51 13.96
C LEU A 257 -11.11 20.33 13.22
N VAL A 258 -11.83 19.22 13.21
CA VAL A 258 -11.49 18.09 12.35
C VAL A 258 -11.86 18.44 10.91
N ASP A 259 -10.93 18.24 9.98
CA ASP A 259 -11.17 18.47 8.55
C ASP A 259 -11.95 17.31 7.91
N HIS A 260 -11.63 16.07 8.31
CA HIS A 260 -12.24 14.85 7.77
C HIS A 260 -12.56 13.81 8.85
N ALA A 261 -13.66 13.09 8.68
CA ALA A 261 -14.09 12.02 9.57
C ALA A 261 -13.94 10.65 8.89
N TYR A 262 -13.15 9.78 9.51
CA TYR A 262 -13.11 8.36 9.16
C TYR A 262 -14.21 7.59 9.88
N ILE A 263 -14.97 6.81 9.12
CA ILE A 263 -15.90 5.80 9.62
C ILE A 263 -15.31 4.45 9.28
N ILE A 264 -14.84 3.73 10.31
CA ILE A 264 -14.12 2.48 10.17
C ILE A 264 -14.97 1.33 10.73
N ALA A 265 -15.09 0.25 9.96
CA ALA A 265 -15.74 -0.97 10.41
C ALA A 265 -14.80 -2.18 10.30
N GLY A 266 -14.72 -2.98 11.36
CA GLY A 266 -14.09 -4.32 11.33
C GLY A 266 -14.92 -5.35 10.54
N GLY A 267 -16.17 -5.01 10.20
CA GLY A 267 -17.03 -5.73 9.27
C GLY A 267 -17.31 -4.94 7.98
N GLU A 268 -18.31 -5.38 7.23
CA GLU A 268 -18.76 -4.71 6.01
C GLU A 268 -19.47 -3.38 6.33
N ILE A 269 -19.19 -2.31 5.56
CA ILE A 269 -20.04 -1.12 5.52
C ILE A 269 -20.92 -1.20 4.28
N THR A 270 -22.18 -1.58 4.48
CA THR A 270 -23.10 -1.86 3.36
C THR A 270 -23.31 -0.64 2.47
N LYS A 271 -23.55 -0.87 1.18
CA LYS A 271 -23.91 0.19 0.22
C LYS A 271 -25.13 1.00 0.68
N ALA A 272 -26.10 0.35 1.31
CA ALA A 272 -27.27 1.01 1.87
C ALA A 272 -26.91 1.97 3.01
N ALA A 273 -26.02 1.58 3.92
CA ALA A 273 -25.51 2.45 4.98
C ALA A 273 -24.73 3.66 4.41
N ARG A 274 -23.82 3.43 3.45
CA ARG A 274 -23.07 4.51 2.77
C ARG A 274 -24.02 5.52 2.11
N ASN A 275 -25.04 5.03 1.39
CA ASN A 275 -26.06 5.86 0.75
C ASN A 275 -26.93 6.61 1.76
N TRP A 276 -27.33 5.95 2.85
CA TRP A 276 -28.15 6.57 3.89
C TRP A 276 -27.43 7.76 4.53
N LEU A 277 -26.15 7.59 4.90
CA LEU A 277 -25.33 8.64 5.49
C LEU A 277 -25.09 9.78 4.50
N GLY A 278 -24.79 9.44 3.24
CA GLY A 278 -24.60 10.42 2.17
C GLY A 278 -25.85 11.22 1.77
N ASN A 279 -27.05 10.72 2.06
CA ASN A 279 -28.32 11.44 1.84
C ASN A 279 -28.74 12.29 3.04
N LYS A 280 -28.21 12.01 4.23
CA LYS A 280 -28.50 12.77 5.46
C LYS A 280 -27.56 13.95 5.66
N LEU A 281 -26.35 13.87 5.14
CA LEU A 281 -25.38 14.96 5.17
C LEU A 281 -25.60 15.92 4.00
N ASP A 282 -25.33 17.21 4.24
CA ASP A 282 -25.21 18.19 3.16
C ASP A 282 -23.96 17.91 2.28
N ALA A 283 -23.90 18.53 1.11
CA ALA A 283 -22.84 18.28 0.13
C ALA A 283 -21.43 18.53 0.69
N ASN A 284 -21.26 19.56 1.54
CA ASN A 284 -19.96 19.92 2.12
C ASN A 284 -19.52 18.90 3.18
N LYS A 285 -20.41 18.50 4.07
CA LYS A 285 -20.11 17.48 5.09
C LYS A 285 -19.89 16.12 4.48
N ARG A 286 -20.58 15.80 3.37
CA ARG A 286 -20.39 14.55 2.66
C ARG A 286 -18.97 14.39 2.12
N SER A 287 -18.35 15.46 1.61
CA SER A 287 -16.96 15.41 1.13
C SER A 287 -15.92 15.20 2.24
N GLN A 288 -16.30 15.39 3.51
CA GLN A 288 -15.43 15.20 4.66
C GLN A 288 -15.41 13.76 5.19
N ILE A 289 -16.30 12.89 4.69
CA ILE A 289 -16.43 11.52 5.20
C ILE A 289 -15.60 10.54 4.38
N ILE A 290 -14.79 9.74 5.07
CA ILE A 290 -13.99 8.67 4.49
C ILE A 290 -14.44 7.36 5.13
N PHE A 291 -14.81 6.37 4.30
CA PHE A 291 -15.19 5.04 4.77
C PHE A 291 -14.01 4.08 4.62
N MET A 292 -13.84 3.22 5.61
CA MET A 292 -12.88 2.12 5.58
C MET A 292 -13.53 0.89 6.20
N ASP A 293 -13.69 -0.18 5.45
CA ASP A 293 -14.27 -1.43 5.96
C ASP A 293 -13.23 -2.54 6.14
N LYS A 294 -13.67 -3.74 6.54
CA LYS A 294 -12.80 -4.91 6.74
C LYS A 294 -11.87 -5.14 5.56
N GLU A 295 -12.37 -5.02 4.34
CA GLU A 295 -11.61 -5.32 3.13
C GLU A 295 -10.50 -4.29 2.92
N ASP A 296 -10.81 -3.00 3.13
CA ASP A 296 -9.83 -1.91 3.09
C ASP A 296 -8.71 -2.11 4.13
N ILE A 297 -9.07 -2.50 5.37
CA ILE A 297 -8.10 -2.79 6.45
C ILE A 297 -7.19 -3.95 6.06
N LEU A 298 -7.76 -5.06 5.59
CA LEU A 298 -6.99 -6.25 5.17
C LEU A 298 -6.00 -5.88 4.06
N ASN A 299 -6.49 -5.17 3.05
CA ASN A 299 -5.72 -4.75 1.90
C ASN A 299 -4.52 -3.87 2.28
N LEU A 300 -4.76 -2.83 3.08
CA LEU A 300 -3.69 -1.94 3.54
C LEU A 300 -2.72 -2.67 4.48
N PHE A 301 -3.21 -3.48 5.40
CA PHE A 301 -2.36 -4.18 6.36
C PHE A 301 -1.49 -5.25 5.71
N THR A 302 -2.02 -5.97 4.71
CA THR A 302 -1.32 -7.03 3.98
C THR A 302 -0.10 -6.49 3.26
N VAL A 303 -0.26 -5.41 2.48
CA VAL A 303 0.83 -4.83 1.66
C VAL A 303 1.85 -4.01 2.46
N ASN A 304 1.52 -3.64 3.69
CA ASN A 304 2.40 -2.90 4.57
C ASN A 304 3.21 -3.83 5.49
N LEU A 305 4.41 -3.43 5.90
CA LEU A 305 5.25 -4.22 6.83
C LEU A 305 4.76 -4.08 8.29
N ILE A 306 3.60 -4.66 8.57
CA ILE A 306 3.00 -4.73 9.90
C ILE A 306 2.97 -6.19 10.35
N GLU A 307 3.43 -6.46 11.56
CA GLU A 307 3.28 -7.79 12.17
C GLU A 307 1.81 -8.03 12.53
N VAL A 308 1.30 -9.23 12.24
CA VAL A 308 -0.06 -9.59 12.63
C VAL A 308 -0.09 -9.75 14.15
N PRO A 309 -1.04 -9.10 14.85
CA PRO A 309 -1.16 -9.28 16.30
C PRO A 309 -1.46 -10.73 16.65
N GLN A 310 -0.84 -11.22 17.72
CA GLN A 310 -1.19 -12.52 18.27
C GLN A 310 -2.49 -12.42 19.06
N LEU A 311 -3.35 -13.42 18.90
CA LEU A 311 -4.50 -13.59 19.78
C LEU A 311 -4.00 -13.90 21.20
N PRO A 312 -4.57 -13.28 22.24
CA PRO A 312 -4.23 -13.61 23.62
C PRO A 312 -4.56 -15.06 23.99
#